data_AF-A0A7Z8RL90-F1
#
_entry.id   AF-A0A7Z8RL90-F1
#
_cell.length_a   1.000
_cell.length_b   1.000
_cell.length_c   1.000
_cell.angle_alpha   90.00
_cell.angle_beta   90.00
_cell.angle_gamma   90.00
#
_symmetry.space_group_name_H-M   'P 1'
#
loop_
_entity.id
_entity.type
_entity.pdbx_description
1 polymer ?
#
loop_
_entity_poly.entity_id
_entity_poly.type
_entity_poly.pdbx_seq_one_letter_code
_entity_poly.pdbx_strand_id
1 'polypeptide(L)'
;MAINMKTIEEWIAESNARQEEDFGNVVEEMKEVCVGLDNATLIYTKNVFCFGKKVEVLFFFQDHVVIGQEKDEYVEIEKLKYEAITHSNLKTNDKNTTLELKFANGKSINLDSLNDNYGTKNWLFARQIKSIFKLI
;
A
#
# COMPACT_ATOMS: atom_id res chain seq x y z
N MET A 1 14.50 -16.72 11.29
CA MET A 1 15.21 -15.64 10.56
C MET A 1 14.37 -14.39 10.72
N ALA A 2 14.80 -13.44 11.56
CA ALA A 2 14.10 -12.16 11.68
C ALA A 2 14.32 -11.39 10.37
N ILE A 3 13.26 -11.17 9.61
CA ILE A 3 13.30 -10.30 8.44
C ILE A 3 13.49 -8.90 9.02
N ASN A 4 14.65 -8.29 8.74
CA ASN A 4 14.94 -6.92 9.16
C ASN A 4 13.93 -6.00 8.44
N MET A 5 12.84 -5.66 9.13
CA MET A 5 11.79 -4.79 8.59
C MET A 5 12.36 -3.38 8.55
N LYS A 6 12.47 -2.82 7.34
CA LYS A 6 12.89 -1.43 7.14
C LYS A 6 12.03 -0.51 8.00
N THR A 7 12.63 0.48 8.67
CA THR A 7 11.88 1.48 9.44
C THR A 7 11.08 2.36 8.48
N ILE A 8 9.98 2.98 8.95
CA ILE A 8 9.21 3.93 8.11
C ILE A 8 10.12 5.02 7.53
N GLU A 9 11.14 5.46 8.26
CA GLU A 9 12.09 6.46 7.78
C GLU A 9 12.92 5.94 6.60
N GLU A 10 13.31 4.66 6.60
CA GLU A 10 13.96 4.02 5.45
C GLU A 10 13.01 3.87 4.26
N TRP A 11 11.71 3.66 4.50
CA TRP A 11 10.69 3.66 3.44
C TRP A 11 10.48 5.06 2.85
N ILE A 12 10.38 6.10 3.69
CA ILE A 12 10.30 7.51 3.27
C ILE A 12 11.57 7.91 2.54
N ALA A 13 12.75 7.54 3.01
CA ALA A 13 14.01 7.83 2.34
C ALA A 13 14.11 7.15 0.97
N GLU A 14 13.69 5.88 0.86
CA GLU A 14 13.65 5.16 -0.41
C GLU A 14 12.62 5.75 -1.39
N SER A 15 11.48 6.20 -0.88
CA SER A 15 10.42 6.85 -1.63
C SER A 15 10.82 8.27 -2.10
N ASN A 16 11.36 9.10 -1.21
CA ASN A 16 11.91 10.42 -1.52
C ASN A 16 13.08 10.35 -2.50
N ALA A 17 13.96 9.33 -2.39
CA ALA A 17 15.02 9.09 -3.38
C ALA A 17 14.48 8.77 -4.78
N ARG A 18 13.20 8.40 -4.88
CA ARG A 18 12.49 8.17 -6.15
C ARG A 18 11.69 9.40 -6.60
N GLN A 19 11.75 10.53 -5.89
CA GLN A 19 10.97 11.76 -6.12
C GLN A 19 9.46 11.61 -5.84
N GLU A 20 9.10 10.76 -4.87
CA GLU A 20 7.72 10.49 -4.46
C GLU A 20 7.28 11.49 -3.35
N GLU A 21 7.36 12.81 -3.58
CA GLU A 21 7.16 13.81 -2.51
C GLU A 21 5.77 13.75 -1.85
N ASP A 22 4.72 13.42 -2.61
CA ASP A 22 3.34 13.25 -2.11
C ASP A 22 3.19 12.05 -1.14
N PHE A 23 4.10 11.07 -1.19
CA PHE A 23 4.14 9.96 -0.22
C PHE A 23 4.52 10.44 1.18
N GLY A 24 5.48 11.38 1.28
CA GLY A 24 5.95 11.91 2.56
C GLY A 24 4.80 12.53 3.36
N ASN A 25 4.00 13.39 2.73
CA ASN A 25 2.89 14.08 3.37
C ASN A 25 1.84 13.10 3.91
N VAL A 26 1.41 12.12 3.10
CA VAL A 26 0.41 11.13 3.52
C VAL A 26 0.94 10.28 4.68
N VAL A 27 2.22 9.87 4.63
CA VAL A 27 2.81 9.04 5.70
C VAL A 27 3.02 9.82 6.99
N GLU A 28 3.36 11.11 6.92
CA GLU A 28 3.45 11.98 8.09
C GLU A 28 2.08 12.13 8.77
N GLU A 29 1.01 12.47 8.04
CA GLU A 29 -0.34 12.57 8.60
C GLU A 29 -0.80 11.23 9.19
N MET A 30 -0.52 10.11 8.52
CA MET A 30 -0.86 8.79 9.04
C MET A 30 -0.07 8.43 10.31
N LYS A 31 1.20 8.84 10.43
CA LYS A 31 2.01 8.60 11.63
C LYS A 31 1.47 9.35 12.85
N GLU A 32 0.95 10.56 12.67
CA GLU A 32 0.35 11.33 13.76
C GLU A 32 -0.92 10.68 14.30
N VAL A 33 -1.72 10.06 13.42
CA VAL A 33 -3.04 9.53 13.75
C VAL A 33 -3.02 8.03 14.10
N CYS A 34 -2.10 7.25 13.53
CA CYS A 34 -2.06 5.79 13.69
C CYS A 34 -0.94 5.33 14.61
N VAL A 35 -1.30 4.91 15.83
CA VAL A 35 -0.36 4.29 16.76
C VAL A 35 0.18 2.97 16.20
N GLY A 36 1.50 2.82 16.17
CA GLY A 36 2.15 1.58 15.77
C GLY A 36 2.26 1.37 14.26
N LEU A 37 2.12 2.43 13.45
CA LEU A 37 2.27 2.38 11.99
C LEU A 37 3.61 1.75 11.57
N ASP A 38 4.64 1.94 12.39
CA ASP A 38 5.99 1.38 12.27
C ASP A 38 6.04 -0.15 12.33
N ASN A 39 5.00 -0.79 12.84
CA ASN A 39 4.88 -2.25 12.90
C ASN A 39 4.23 -2.85 11.65
N ALA A 40 3.92 -2.05 10.63
CA ALA A 40 3.36 -2.55 9.38
C ALA A 40 4.32 -3.55 8.72
N THR A 41 3.80 -4.73 8.38
CA THR A 41 4.56 -5.78 7.71
C THR A 41 5.02 -5.35 6.31
N LEU A 42 4.19 -4.55 5.62
CA LEU A 42 4.47 -4.11 4.26
C LEU A 42 3.77 -2.79 3.97
N ILE A 43 4.46 -1.90 3.25
CA ILE A 43 3.93 -0.64 2.73
C ILE A 43 3.78 -0.75 1.22
N TYR A 44 2.62 -0.38 0.69
CA TYR A 44 2.34 -0.31 -0.73
C TYR A 44 1.85 1.09 -1.09
N THR A 45 2.45 1.67 -2.11
CA THR A 45 2.11 3.01 -2.59
C THR A 45 1.43 2.90 -3.94
N LYS A 46 0.28 3.55 -4.06
CA LYS A 46 -0.56 3.50 -5.25
C LYS A 46 -0.76 4.90 -5.82
N ASN A 47 -0.84 4.97 -7.14
CA ASN A 47 -0.94 6.20 -7.93
C ASN A 47 0.22 7.19 -7.74
N VAL A 48 1.35 6.75 -7.21
CA VAL A 48 2.54 7.60 -7.16
C VAL A 48 2.94 7.91 -8.61
N PHE A 49 3.14 9.20 -8.92
CA PHE A 49 3.41 9.72 -10.28
C PHE A 49 2.23 9.70 -11.28
N CYS A 50 1.00 9.39 -10.84
CA CYS A 50 -0.17 9.51 -11.70
C CYS A 50 -0.70 10.95 -11.71
N PHE A 51 -0.36 11.74 -12.72
CA PHE A 51 -0.96 13.07 -12.92
C PHE A 51 -2.50 12.99 -12.90
N GLY A 52 -3.11 13.73 -11.97
CA GLY A 52 -4.58 13.80 -11.82
C GLY A 52 -5.21 12.69 -10.98
N LYS A 53 -4.42 11.80 -10.36
CA LYS A 53 -4.92 10.84 -9.35
C LYS A 53 -4.29 11.15 -8.00
N LYS A 54 -5.09 11.06 -6.95
CA LYS A 54 -4.65 11.26 -5.57
C LYS A 54 -3.84 10.05 -5.10
N VAL A 55 -2.78 10.32 -4.35
CA VAL A 55 -1.90 9.27 -3.80
C VAL A 55 -2.66 8.47 -2.74
N GLU A 56 -2.44 7.16 -2.77
CA GLU A 56 -3.00 6.22 -1.79
C GLU A 56 -1.86 5.36 -1.24
N VAL A 57 -1.73 5.32 0.09
CA VAL A 57 -0.71 4.55 0.79
C VAL A 57 -1.39 3.50 1.66
N LEU A 58 -0.98 2.24 1.49
CA LEU A 58 -1.53 1.10 2.20
C LEU A 58 -0.47 0.47 3.10
N PHE A 59 -0.77 0.39 4.40
CA PHE A 59 0.04 -0.28 5.41
C PHE A 59 -0.63 -1.62 5.77
N PHE A 60 0.01 -2.73 5.39
CA PHE A 60 -0.47 -4.08 5.64
C PHE A 60 0.12 -4.63 6.94
N PHE A 61 -0.74 -4.95 7.89
CA PHE A 61 -0.41 -5.61 9.15
C PHE A 61 -0.74 -7.10 9.06
N GLN A 62 -0.63 -7.82 10.17
CA GLN A 62 -0.94 -9.26 10.20
C GLN A 62 -2.44 -9.56 10.12
N ASP A 63 -3.29 -8.67 10.62
CA ASP A 63 -4.74 -8.88 10.76
C ASP A 63 -5.60 -7.82 10.05
N HIS A 64 -4.98 -6.74 9.58
CA HIS A 64 -5.67 -5.61 8.98
C HIS A 64 -4.78 -4.82 8.03
N VAL A 65 -5.42 -3.94 7.26
CA VAL A 65 -4.75 -2.92 6.44
C VAL A 65 -5.25 -1.55 6.89
N VAL A 66 -4.32 -0.59 6.96
CA VAL A 66 -4.62 0.83 7.13
C VAL A 66 -4.32 1.53 5.81
N ILE A 67 -5.26 2.34 5.33
CA ILE A 67 -5.18 3.04 4.06
C ILE A 67 -5.21 4.53 4.37
N GLY A 68 -4.23 5.28 3.87
CA GLY A 68 -4.27 6.74 3.80
C GLY A 68 -4.45 7.17 2.37
N GLN A 69 -5.44 8.00 2.12
CA GLN A 69 -5.69 8.56 0.80
C GLN A 69 -5.72 10.08 0.90
N GLU A 70 -4.90 10.73 0.07
CA GLU A 70 -4.95 12.17 -0.09
C GLU A 70 -6.32 12.59 -0.65
N LYS A 71 -6.95 13.60 -0.04
CA LYS A 71 -8.11 14.34 -0.57
C LYS A 71 -7.71 15.79 -0.81
N ASP A 72 -8.65 16.62 -1.30
CA ASP A 72 -8.30 18.00 -1.69
C ASP A 72 -7.87 18.87 -0.50
N GLU A 73 -8.39 18.59 0.71
CA GLU A 73 -8.17 19.42 1.90
C GLU A 73 -7.68 18.63 3.13
N TYR A 74 -7.58 17.31 3.06
CA TYR A 74 -7.19 16.43 4.18
C TYR A 74 -6.76 15.04 3.69
N VAL A 75 -6.09 14.25 4.54
CA VAL A 75 -5.88 12.81 4.30
C VAL A 75 -6.99 11.99 4.96
N GLU A 76 -7.69 11.19 4.18
CA GLU A 76 -8.65 10.21 4.69
C GLU A 76 -7.92 8.95 5.14
N ILE A 77 -8.09 8.56 6.39
CA ILE A 77 -7.45 7.37 6.98
C ILE A 77 -8.50 6.33 7.34
N GLU A 78 -8.34 5.12 6.83
CA GLU A 78 -9.29 4.04 7.01
C GLU A 78 -8.61 2.74 7.42
N LYS A 79 -9.22 1.99 8.35
CA LYS A 79 -8.75 0.67 8.79
C LYS A 79 -9.73 -0.42 8.38
N LEU A 80 -9.24 -1.44 7.67
CA LEU A 80 -10.01 -2.59 7.22
C LEU A 80 -9.41 -3.89 7.76
N LYS A 81 -10.19 -4.68 8.49
CA LYS A 81 -9.76 -5.99 9.02
C LYS A 81 -9.91 -7.08 7.96
N TYR A 82 -8.96 -8.02 7.91
CA TYR A 82 -8.99 -9.13 6.96
C TYR A 82 -10.15 -10.10 7.22
N GLU A 83 -10.62 -10.23 8.46
CA GLU A 83 -11.81 -11.00 8.81
C GLU A 83 -13.08 -10.55 8.05
N ALA A 84 -13.12 -9.30 7.59
CA ALA A 84 -14.25 -8.76 6.83
C ALA A 84 -14.13 -9.00 5.32
N ILE A 85 -13.10 -9.72 4.84
CA ILE A 85 -12.91 -10.02 3.42
C ILE A 85 -13.93 -11.07 2.97
N THR A 86 -14.71 -10.73 1.96
CA THR A 86 -15.70 -11.63 1.33
C THR A 86 -15.18 -12.25 0.03
N HIS A 87 -14.18 -11.63 -0.58
CA HIS A 87 -13.53 -12.14 -1.79
C HIS A 87 -12.08 -11.70 -1.84
N SER A 88 -11.18 -12.63 -2.16
CA SER A 88 -9.77 -12.35 -2.45
C SER A 88 -9.35 -13.09 -3.71
N ASN A 89 -8.57 -12.42 -4.56
CA ASN A 89 -8.08 -13.01 -5.80
C ASN A 89 -6.71 -12.44 -6.17
N LEU A 90 -5.74 -13.33 -6.41
CA LEU A 90 -4.41 -12.98 -6.90
C LEU A 90 -4.25 -13.55 -8.31
N LYS A 91 -4.12 -12.67 -9.30
CA LYS A 91 -3.81 -13.08 -10.68
C LYS A 91 -2.38 -12.72 -11.00
N THR A 92 -1.61 -13.66 -11.54
CA THR A 92 -0.25 -13.43 -12.01
C THR A 92 -0.13 -13.93 -13.44
N ASN A 93 0.39 -13.09 -14.33
CA ASN A 93 0.85 -13.46 -15.66
C ASN A 93 2.33 -13.05 -15.81
N ASP A 94 2.93 -13.31 -16.98
CA ASP A 94 4.36 -13.08 -17.23
C ASP A 94 4.82 -11.63 -17.02
N LYS A 95 3.89 -10.66 -17.04
CA LYS A 95 4.19 -9.23 -16.96
C LYS A 95 3.49 -8.49 -15.83
N ASN A 96 2.41 -9.05 -15.28
CA ASN A 96 1.57 -8.38 -14.30
C ASN A 96 1.16 -9.32 -13.16
N THR A 97 1.12 -8.77 -11.95
CA THR A 97 0.46 -9.34 -10.79
C THR A 97 -0.62 -8.37 -10.32
N THR A 98 -1.86 -8.84 -10.18
CA THR A 98 -2.98 -8.07 -9.64
C THR A 98 -3.57 -8.75 -8.42
N LEU A 99 -3.95 -7.95 -7.43
CA LEU A 99 -4.63 -8.38 -6.22
C LEU A 99 -5.95 -7.62 -6.08
N GLU A 100 -7.05 -8.36 -5.98
CA GLU A 100 -8.39 -7.85 -5.72
C GLU A 100 -8.85 -8.39 -4.37
N LEU A 101 -9.25 -7.48 -3.47
CA LEU A 101 -9.86 -7.78 -2.18
C LEU A 101 -11.20 -7.07 -2.11
N LYS A 102 -12.26 -7.76 -1.70
CA LYS A 102 -13.58 -7.16 -1.40
C LYS A 102 -13.93 -7.41 0.04
N PHE A 103 -14.47 -6.39 0.68
CA PHE A 103 -14.86 -6.41 2.07
C PHE A 103 -16.39 -6.39 2.20
N ALA A 104 -16.90 -6.91 3.31
CA ALA A 104 -18.34 -7.00 3.59
C ALA A 104 -19.03 -5.62 3.64
N ASN A 105 -18.28 -4.55 3.92
CA ASN A 105 -18.78 -3.17 3.90
C ASN A 105 -18.87 -2.58 2.47
N GLY A 106 -18.69 -3.39 1.43
CA GLY A 106 -18.75 -2.97 0.03
C GLY A 106 -17.45 -2.35 -0.51
N LYS A 107 -16.42 -2.16 0.33
CA LYS A 107 -15.14 -1.62 -0.12
C LYS A 107 -14.31 -2.67 -0.84
N SER A 108 -13.40 -2.19 -1.69
CA SER A 108 -12.47 -3.05 -2.39
C SER A 108 -11.08 -2.43 -2.49
N ILE A 109 -10.06 -3.27 -2.38
CA ILE A 109 -8.67 -2.91 -2.64
C ILE A 109 -8.28 -3.61 -3.94
N ASN A 110 -7.88 -2.84 -4.93
CA ASN A 110 -7.37 -3.33 -6.21
C ASN A 110 -5.97 -2.79 -6.40
N LEU A 111 -4.99 -3.71 -6.41
CA LEU A 111 -3.58 -3.43 -6.67
C LEU A 111 -3.17 -4.10 -7.97
N ASP A 112 -2.37 -3.39 -8.77
CA ASP A 112 -1.92 -3.83 -10.07
C ASP A 112 -0.46 -3.43 -10.27
N SER A 113 0.45 -4.40 -10.30
CA SER A 113 1.89 -4.15 -10.34
C SER A 113 2.37 -3.41 -11.59
N LEU A 114 1.59 -3.42 -12.69
CA LEU A 114 1.91 -2.66 -13.88
C LEU A 114 1.36 -1.24 -13.82
N ASN A 115 0.10 -1.09 -13.38
CA ASN A 115 -0.56 0.22 -13.37
C ASN A 115 -0.12 1.10 -12.19
N ASP A 116 0.27 0.49 -11.07
CA ASP A 116 0.68 1.22 -9.87
C ASP A 116 2.18 1.52 -9.85
N ASN A 117 2.95 0.95 -10.78
CA ASN A 117 4.38 1.24 -10.94
C ASN A 117 4.65 2.00 -12.25
N TYR A 118 4.72 3.33 -12.17
CA TYR A 118 5.11 4.20 -13.28
C TYR A 118 6.64 4.21 -13.49
N GLY A 119 7.25 3.04 -13.75
CA GLY A 119 8.69 2.91 -13.97
C GLY A 119 9.18 1.48 -14.22
N THR A 120 10.49 1.28 -14.34
CA THR A 120 11.12 -0.01 -14.72
C THR A 120 11.11 -1.10 -13.64
N LYS A 121 10.55 -0.86 -12.45
CA LYS A 121 10.65 -1.77 -11.29
C LYS A 121 9.37 -2.60 -11.01
N ASN A 122 8.66 -3.03 -12.06
CA ASN A 122 7.40 -3.81 -11.95
C ASN A 122 7.56 -5.06 -11.08
N TRP A 123 8.74 -5.67 -11.12
CA TRP A 123 9.04 -6.89 -10.36
C TRP A 123 9.01 -6.68 -8.83
N LEU A 124 9.37 -5.49 -8.32
CA LEU A 124 9.32 -5.18 -6.89
C LEU A 124 7.88 -5.08 -6.41
N PHE A 125 7.04 -4.34 -7.13
CA PHE A 125 5.61 -4.21 -6.83
C PHE A 125 4.90 -5.55 -6.93
N ALA A 126 5.19 -6.35 -7.97
CA ALA A 126 4.66 -7.71 -8.07
C ALA A 126 5.07 -8.59 -6.87
N ARG A 127 6.31 -8.47 -6.39
CA ARG A 127 6.77 -9.19 -5.18
C ARG A 127 6.07 -8.69 -3.91
N GLN A 128 5.82 -7.39 -3.79
CA GLN A 128 5.05 -6.81 -2.69
C GLN A 128 3.61 -7.33 -2.69
N ILE A 129 2.92 -7.29 -3.83
CA ILE A 129 1.55 -7.84 -3.97
C ILE A 129 1.49 -9.31 -3.57
N LYS A 130 2.44 -10.14 -4.04
CA LYS A 130 2.53 -11.55 -3.64
C LYS A 130 2.79 -11.73 -2.15
N SER A 131 3.49 -10.79 -1.52
CA SER A 131 3.77 -10.82 -0.07
C SER A 131 2.53 -10.43 0.72
N ILE A 132 1.79 -9.41 0.27
CA ILE A 132 0.49 -9.01 0.82
C ILE A 132 -0.48 -10.18 0.80
N PHE A 133 -0.60 -10.88 -0.32
CA PHE A 133 -1.52 -12.01 -0.44
C PHE A 133 -1.18 -13.17 0.54
N LYS A 134 0.06 -13.26 1.03
CA LYS A 134 0.44 -14.25 2.05
C LYS A 134 0.11 -13.80 3.48
N LEU A 135 -0.15 -12.50 3.69
CA LEU A 135 -0.55 -11.95 4.99
C LEU A 135 -2.05 -12.12 5.25
N ILE A 136 -2.84 -12.26 4.17
CA ILE A 136 -4.30 -12.39 4.17
C ILE A 136 -4.68 -13.87 4.14
#